data_AF-A0A1R1AZ65-F1
#
_entry.id   AF-A0A1R1AZ65-F1
#
_cell.length_a   1.000
_cell.length_b   1.000
_cell.length_c   1.000
_cell.angle_alpha   90.00
_cell.angle_beta   90.00
_cell.angle_gamma   90.00
#
_symmetry.space_group_name_H-M   'P 1'
#
loop_
_entity.id
_entity.type
_entity.pdbx_description
1 polymer ?
#
loop_
_entity_poly.entity_id
_entity_poly.type
_entity_poly.pdbx_seq_one_letter_code
_entity_poly.pdbx_strand_id
1 'polypeptide(L)'
;MRVARYFLLWFVFIWMFTGAIVGLEYIEGYKIATTEHYGLRNMGLVLVIIPIFLSSILYPVIVLPLSWLIGMIRWVRASLILYALLYAVMWAGAGAFLFYESYEVRFIQEYELYVSTAIILFGVVGLVYAWIEWRLLFRPVTTV
;
A
#
# COMPACT_ATOMS: atom_id res chain seq x y z
N MET A 1 -8.68 -16.42 18.35
CA MET A 1 -7.38 -16.90 17.83
C MET A 1 -6.55 -15.70 17.37
N ARG A 2 -5.42 -15.39 18.02
CA ARG A 2 -4.57 -14.21 17.67
C ARG A 2 -3.94 -14.33 16.27
N VAL A 3 -3.54 -15.54 15.91
CA VAL A 3 -2.90 -15.85 14.61
C VAL A 3 -3.82 -15.56 13.42
N ALA A 4 -5.11 -15.94 13.51
CA ALA A 4 -6.09 -15.69 12.45
C ALA A 4 -6.25 -14.20 12.11
N ARG A 5 -6.07 -13.29 13.08
CA ARG A 5 -6.16 -11.84 12.85
C ARG A 5 -4.99 -11.33 11.99
N TYR A 6 -3.79 -11.87 12.19
CA TYR A 6 -2.62 -11.51 11.37
C TYR A 6 -2.73 -12.08 9.96
N PHE A 7 -3.28 -13.29 9.79
CA PHE A 7 -3.59 -13.82 8.45
C PHE A 7 -4.64 -12.97 7.72
N LEU A 8 -5.68 -12.49 8.42
CA LEU A 8 -6.65 -11.58 7.82
C LEU A 8 -6.01 -10.27 7.38
N LEU A 9 -5.16 -9.68 8.24
CA LEU A 9 -4.43 -8.46 7.90
C LEU A 9 -3.46 -8.66 6.73
N TRP A 10 -2.84 -9.83 6.62
CA TRP A 10 -2.01 -10.18 5.48
C TRP A 10 -2.81 -10.15 4.18
N PHE A 11 -3.99 -10.79 4.17
CA PHE A 11 -4.86 -10.79 3.00
C PHE A 11 -5.34 -9.38 2.65
N VAL A 12 -5.80 -8.62 3.65
CA VAL A 12 -6.19 -7.21 3.47
C VAL A 12 -5.07 -6.40 2.85
N PHE A 13 -3.84 -6.56 3.35
CA PHE A 13 -2.68 -5.88 2.83
C PHE A 13 -2.42 -6.21 1.35
N ILE A 14 -2.47 -7.49 0.97
CA ILE A 14 -2.27 -7.93 -0.42
C ILE A 14 -3.25 -7.21 -1.35
N TRP A 15 -4.54 -7.18 -1.00
CA TRP A 15 -5.56 -6.51 -1.82
C TRP A 15 -5.35 -5.02 -1.91
N MET A 16 -5.07 -4.36 -0.79
CA MET A 16 -4.89 -2.91 -0.76
C MET A 16 -3.63 -2.47 -1.51
N PHE A 17 -2.51 -3.18 -1.32
CA PHE A 17 -1.26 -2.90 -2.02
C PHE A 17 -1.39 -3.14 -3.52
N THR A 18 -1.97 -4.28 -3.90
CA THR A 18 -2.23 -4.60 -5.31
C THR A 18 -3.16 -3.56 -5.94
N GLY A 19 -4.23 -3.18 -5.25
CA GLY A 19 -5.15 -2.14 -5.69
C GLY A 19 -4.47 -0.77 -5.85
N ALA A 20 -3.52 -0.42 -4.98
CA ALA A 20 -2.76 0.82 -5.10
C ALA A 20 -1.85 0.84 -6.33
N ILE A 21 -1.10 -0.25 -6.56
CA ILE A 21 -0.22 -0.38 -7.73
C ILE A 21 -1.03 -0.36 -9.02
N VAL A 22 -2.07 -1.19 -9.10
CA VAL A 22 -2.96 -1.28 -10.27
C VAL A 22 -3.69 0.05 -10.49
N GLY A 23 -4.13 0.72 -9.42
CA GLY A 23 -4.75 2.03 -9.50
C GLY A 23 -3.78 3.11 -10.00
N LEU A 24 -2.52 3.09 -9.54
CA LEU A 24 -1.49 4.00 -10.01
C LEU A 24 -1.21 3.79 -11.50
N GLU A 25 -1.07 2.55 -11.93
CA GLU A 25 -0.91 2.19 -13.33
C GLU A 25 -2.13 2.56 -14.17
N TYR A 26 -3.33 2.40 -13.63
CA TYR A 26 -4.56 2.80 -14.30
C TYR A 26 -4.65 4.32 -14.52
N ILE A 27 -4.22 5.12 -13.54
CA ILE A 27 -4.34 6.59 -13.59
C ILE A 27 -3.15 7.22 -14.33
N GLU A 28 -1.93 6.79 -14.04
CA GLU A 28 -0.69 7.36 -14.58
C GLU A 28 -0.12 6.50 -15.71
N GLY A 29 0.08 5.20 -15.48
CA GLY A 29 0.70 4.29 -16.45
C GLY A 29 -0.05 4.18 -17.79
N TYR A 30 -1.38 4.24 -17.80
CA TYR A 30 -2.18 4.20 -19.04
C TYR A 30 -1.95 5.37 -20.00
N LYS A 31 -1.45 6.50 -19.49
CA LYS A 31 -1.08 7.65 -20.33
C LYS A 31 0.06 7.28 -21.28
N ILE A 32 0.96 6.40 -20.86
CA ILE A 32 2.08 5.93 -21.65
C ILE A 32 1.55 5.03 -22.77
N ALA A 33 1.64 5.50 -24.01
CA ALA A 33 1.07 4.84 -25.19
C ALA A 33 2.09 4.02 -26.00
N THR A 34 3.34 3.96 -25.55
CA THR A 34 4.42 3.20 -26.21
C THR A 34 4.38 1.72 -25.81
N THR A 35 4.95 0.85 -26.64
CA THR A 35 5.17 -0.56 -26.31
C THR A 35 6.41 -0.80 -25.45
N GLU A 36 7.22 0.24 -25.23
CA GLU A 36 8.45 0.16 -24.42
C GLU A 36 8.14 0.06 -22.92
N HIS A 37 7.04 0.67 -22.47
CA HIS A 37 6.62 0.60 -21.08
C HIS A 37 5.79 -0.65 -20.81
N TYR A 38 6.32 -1.57 -20.01
CA TYR A 38 5.63 -2.80 -19.61
C TYR A 38 4.62 -2.56 -18.47
N GLY A 39 3.73 -1.59 -18.65
CA GLY A 39 2.67 -1.25 -17.70
C GLY A 39 1.35 -1.98 -17.95
N LEU A 40 0.30 -1.59 -17.23
CA LEU A 40 -1.00 -2.28 -17.24
C LEU A 40 -1.64 -2.33 -18.63
N ARG A 41 -1.40 -1.32 -19.46
CA ARG A 41 -1.88 -1.25 -20.85
C ARG A 41 -1.30 -2.35 -21.75
N ASN A 42 -0.03 -2.69 -21.57
CA ASN A 42 0.70 -3.63 -22.45
C ASN A 42 0.76 -5.04 -21.88
N MET A 43 0.89 -5.18 -20.55
CA MET A 43 0.95 -6.48 -19.87
C MET A 43 -0.43 -6.98 -19.40
N GLY A 44 -1.43 -6.10 -19.31
CA GLY A 44 -2.77 -6.44 -18.85
C GLY A 44 -2.76 -7.12 -17.47
N LEU A 45 -3.53 -8.20 -17.35
CA LEU A 45 -3.67 -8.95 -16.09
C LEU A 45 -2.35 -9.56 -15.58
N VAL A 46 -1.35 -9.75 -16.44
CA VAL A 46 -0.04 -10.30 -16.03
C VAL A 46 0.65 -9.34 -15.06
N LEU A 47 0.48 -8.03 -15.24
CA LEU A 47 1.03 -7.04 -14.32
C LEU A 47 0.48 -7.22 -12.91
N VAL A 48 -0.80 -7.58 -12.76
CA VAL A 48 -1.48 -7.72 -11.45
C VAL A 48 -0.86 -8.83 -10.59
N ILE A 49 -0.25 -9.83 -11.22
CA ILE A 49 0.39 -10.96 -10.54
C ILE A 49 1.63 -10.50 -9.75
N ILE A 50 2.39 -9.54 -10.27
CA ILE A 50 3.62 -9.03 -9.68
C ILE A 50 3.38 -8.40 -8.29
N PRO A 51 2.48 -7.41 -8.10
CA PRO A 51 2.22 -6.83 -6.79
C PRO A 51 1.56 -7.80 -5.83
N ILE A 52 0.84 -8.84 -6.29
CA ILE A 52 0.33 -9.91 -5.43
C ILE A 52 1.50 -10.69 -4.82
N PHE A 53 2.44 -11.16 -5.65
CA PHE A 53 3.62 -11.86 -5.13
C PHE A 53 4.46 -10.96 -4.24
N LEU A 54 4.72 -9.73 -4.68
CA LEU A 54 5.50 -8.77 -3.90
C LEU A 54 4.85 -8.50 -2.54
N SER A 55 3.55 -8.18 -2.50
CA SER A 55 2.84 -7.93 -1.24
C SER A 55 2.77 -9.15 -0.34
N SER A 56 2.67 -10.36 -0.91
CA SER A 56 2.68 -11.59 -0.14
C SER A 56 4.00 -11.82 0.61
N ILE A 57 5.13 -11.33 0.10
CA ILE A 57 6.43 -11.38 0.78
C ILE A 57 6.65 -10.14 1.67
N LEU A 58 6.30 -8.95 1.18
CA LEU A 58 6.48 -7.69 1.92
C LEU A 58 5.74 -7.71 3.26
N TYR A 59 4.57 -8.34 3.33
CA TYR A 59 3.81 -8.37 4.57
C TYR A 59 4.53 -9.05 5.74
N PRO A 60 4.90 -10.35 5.67
CA PRO A 60 5.58 -11.01 6.78
C PRO A 60 6.98 -10.45 7.05
N VAL A 61 7.67 -9.93 6.03
CA VAL A 61 9.06 -9.48 6.16
C VAL A 61 9.17 -8.04 6.66
N ILE A 62 8.28 -7.15 6.23
CA ILE A 62 8.37 -5.71 6.50
C ILE A 62 7.16 -5.22 7.28
N VAL A 63 5.95 -5.40 6.75
CA VAL A 63 4.75 -4.78 7.33
C VAL A 63 4.44 -5.33 8.71
N LEU A 64 4.51 -6.65 8.91
CA LEU A 64 4.19 -7.28 10.19
C LEU A 64 5.18 -6.88 11.31
N PRO A 65 6.52 -6.94 11.12
CA PRO A 65 7.46 -6.40 12.09
C PRO A 65 7.22 -4.92 12.40
N LEU A 66 6.89 -4.13 11.38
CA LEU A 66 6.63 -2.71 11.52
C LEU A 66 5.35 -2.43 12.33
N SER A 67 4.26 -3.16 12.05
CA SER A 67 3.03 -3.14 12.85
C SER A 67 3.30 -3.48 14.31
N TRP A 68 4.18 -4.45 14.57
CA TRP A 68 4.60 -4.81 15.92
C TRP A 68 5.38 -3.68 16.59
N LEU A 69 6.37 -3.09 15.90
CA LEU A 69 7.17 -1.97 16.40
C LEU A 69 6.30 -0.76 16.74
N ILE A 70 5.39 -0.37 15.84
CA ILE A 70 4.46 0.74 16.08
C ILE A 70 3.52 0.40 17.25
N GLY A 71 3.03 -0.85 17.30
CA GLY A 71 2.17 -1.35 18.38
C GLY A 71 2.82 -1.39 19.76
N MET A 72 4.16 -1.40 19.86
CA MET A 72 4.88 -1.28 21.13
C MET A 72 4.79 0.14 21.71
N ILE A 73 4.62 1.15 20.87
CA ILE A 73 4.54 2.55 21.28
C ILE A 73 3.14 2.83 21.84
N ARG A 74 2.99 2.68 23.17
CA ARG A 74 1.68 2.74 23.86
C ARG A 74 0.84 3.99 23.54
N TRP A 75 1.49 5.14 23.32
CA TRP A 75 0.80 6.43 23.16
C TRP A 75 0.27 6.59 21.74
N VAL A 76 1.05 6.13 20.75
CA VAL A 76 0.61 5.99 19.36
C VAL A 76 -0.56 5.00 19.29
N ARG A 77 -0.48 3.90 20.06
CA ARG A 77 -1.56 2.93 20.24
C ARG A 77 -2.75 3.41 21.07
N ALA A 78 -2.72 4.60 21.66
CA ALA A 78 -3.87 5.17 22.35
C ALA A 78 -4.72 6.07 21.44
N SER A 79 -4.10 6.69 20.42
CA SER A 79 -4.76 7.58 19.48
C SER A 79 -4.84 6.97 18.07
N LEU A 80 -6.05 6.59 17.65
CA LEU A 80 -6.31 6.13 16.27
C LEU A 80 -5.84 7.15 15.24
N ILE A 81 -5.99 8.45 15.53
CA ILE A 81 -5.60 9.53 14.62
C ILE A 81 -4.09 9.50 14.40
N LEU A 82 -3.30 9.43 15.49
CA LEU A 82 -1.84 9.40 15.39
C LEU A 82 -1.35 8.12 14.70
N TYR A 83 -1.98 6.98 15.00
CA TYR A 83 -1.70 5.71 14.35
C TYR A 83 -1.96 5.76 12.84
N ALA A 84 -3.14 6.26 12.44
CA ALA A 84 -3.52 6.37 11.05
C ALA A 84 -2.62 7.36 10.29
N LEU A 85 -2.29 8.51 10.88
CA LEU A 85 -1.38 9.49 10.27
C LEU A 85 0.02 8.91 10.05
N LEU A 86 0.55 8.14 11.00
CA LEU A 86 1.87 7.52 10.86
C LEU A 86 1.90 6.54 9.69
N TYR A 87 0.87 5.68 9.58
CA TYR A 87 0.74 4.80 8.44
C TYR A 87 0.53 5.56 7.12
N ALA A 88 -0.27 6.62 7.12
CA ALA A 88 -0.50 7.42 5.93
C ALA A 88 0.80 8.03 5.40
N VAL A 89 1.61 8.64 6.27
CA VAL A 89 2.89 9.26 5.89
C VAL A 89 3.87 8.20 5.39
N MET A 90 3.97 7.08 6.10
CA MET A 90 4.85 5.98 5.73
C MET A 90 4.49 5.38 4.37
N TRP A 91 3.21 5.10 4.14
CA TRP A 91 2.74 4.55 2.87
C TRP A 91 2.79 5.59 1.75
N ALA A 92 2.50 6.87 2.02
CA ALA A 92 2.70 7.95 1.05
C ALA A 92 4.16 8.03 0.59
N GLY A 93 5.12 7.92 1.52
CA GLY A 93 6.55 7.85 1.20
C GLY A 93 6.91 6.62 0.37
N ALA A 94 6.38 5.44 0.73
CA ALA A 94 6.56 4.22 -0.05
C ALA A 94 5.96 4.35 -1.46
N GLY A 95 4.79 4.98 -1.60
CA GLY A 95 4.17 5.25 -2.90
C GLY A 95 5.00 6.19 -3.77
N ALA A 96 5.57 7.25 -3.19
CA ALA A 96 6.49 8.13 -3.90
C ALA A 96 7.74 7.38 -4.37
N PHE A 97 8.34 6.55 -3.52
CA PHE A 97 9.48 5.70 -3.88
C PHE A 97 9.13 4.75 -5.03
N LEU A 98 8.02 4.02 -4.92
CA LEU A 98 7.56 3.09 -5.94
C LEU A 98 7.26 3.78 -7.27
N PHE A 99 6.75 5.02 -7.26
CA PHE A 99 6.53 5.80 -8.47
C PHE A 99 7.82 6.02 -9.27
N TYR A 100 8.90 6.43 -8.59
CA TYR A 100 10.19 6.66 -9.25
C TYR A 100 10.89 5.37 -9.67
N GLU A 101 10.63 4.25 -9.01
CA GLU A 101 11.12 2.94 -9.43
C GLU A 101 10.31 2.35 -10.60
N SER A 102 9.03 2.70 -10.72
CA SER A 102 8.12 2.13 -11.74
C SER A 102 8.17 2.89 -13.06
N TYR A 103 8.45 4.19 -13.04
CA TYR A 103 8.45 5.05 -14.22
C TYR A 103 9.83 5.64 -14.52
N GLU A 104 10.30 5.43 -15.75
CA GLU A 104 11.51 6.09 -16.22
C GLU A 104 11.33 7.62 -16.25
N VAL A 105 12.40 8.36 -15.97
CA VAL A 105 12.41 9.83 -15.97
C VAL A 105 11.88 10.41 -17.29
N ARG A 106 12.20 9.77 -18.42
CA ARG A 106 11.69 10.13 -19.74
C ARG A 106 10.17 10.10 -19.80
N PHE A 107 9.55 9.01 -19.32
CA PHE A 107 8.09 8.88 -19.32
C PHE A 107 7.42 9.87 -18.37
N ILE A 108 8.02 10.14 -17.21
CA ILE A 108 7.50 11.14 -16.26
C ILE A 108 7.40 12.52 -16.93
N GLN A 109 8.41 12.91 -17.71
CA GLN A 109 8.44 14.20 -18.39
C GLN A 109 7.54 14.23 -19.62
N GLU A 110 7.57 13.19 -20.46
CA GLU A 110 6.84 13.15 -21.73
C GLU A 110 5.32 13.02 -21.53
N TYR A 111 4.89 12.25 -20.53
CA TYR A 111 3.48 11.97 -20.25
C TYR A 111 2.93 12.77 -19.06
N GLU A 112 3.71 13.71 -18.53
CA GLU A 112 3.35 14.55 -17.39
C GLU A 112 2.79 13.73 -16.22
N LEU A 113 3.52 12.68 -15.82
CA LEU A 113 3.08 11.79 -14.76
C LEU A 113 3.24 12.48 -13.39
N TYR A 114 2.25 12.29 -12.53
CA TYR A 114 2.23 12.97 -11.23
C TYR A 114 2.54 12.03 -10.06
N VAL A 115 3.67 12.28 -9.39
CA VAL A 115 4.05 11.58 -8.15
C VAL A 115 3.01 11.78 -7.04
N SER A 116 2.28 12.91 -7.06
CA SER A 116 1.20 13.18 -6.11
C SER A 116 0.10 12.13 -6.17
N THR A 117 -0.17 11.54 -7.33
CA THR A 117 -1.14 10.44 -7.49
C THR A 117 -0.73 9.23 -6.67
N ALA A 118 0.55 8.84 -6.73
CA ALA A 118 1.07 7.74 -5.91
C ALA A 118 1.05 8.07 -4.41
N ILE A 119 1.48 9.27 -4.04
CA ILE A 119 1.43 9.76 -2.64
C ILE A 119 0.02 9.66 -2.07
N ILE A 120 -0.99 10.10 -2.83
CA ILE A 120 -2.40 10.09 -2.40
C ILE A 120 -2.92 8.66 -2.32
N LEU A 121 -2.74 7.84 -3.37
CA LEU A 121 -3.24 6.46 -3.40
C LEU A 121 -2.69 5.64 -2.24
N PHE A 122 -1.36 5.65 -2.07
CA PHE A 122 -0.72 4.89 -1.01
C PHE A 122 -0.98 5.49 0.37
N GLY A 123 -1.05 6.82 0.50
CA GLY A 123 -1.44 7.47 1.75
C GLY A 123 -2.84 7.06 2.21
N VAL A 124 -3.82 7.02 1.29
CA VAL A 124 -5.18 6.54 1.58
C VAL A 124 -5.18 5.06 1.96
N VAL A 125 -4.39 4.23 1.27
CA VAL A 125 -4.21 2.83 1.65
C VAL A 125 -3.64 2.69 3.05
N GLY A 126 -2.65 3.52 3.41
CA GLY A 126 -2.10 3.56 4.77
C GLY A 126 -3.16 3.90 5.82
N LEU A 127 -3.99 4.93 5.57
CA LEU A 127 -5.09 5.31 6.47
C LEU A 127 -6.08 4.16 6.69
N VAL A 128 -6.54 3.55 5.59
CA VAL A 128 -7.56 2.48 5.65
C VAL A 128 -6.97 1.23 6.30
N TYR A 129 -5.73 0.86 5.98
CA TYR A 129 -5.06 -0.29 6.57
C TYR A 129 -4.87 -0.12 8.07
N ALA A 130 -4.41 1.07 8.50
CA ALA A 130 -4.22 1.40 9.90
C ALA A 130 -5.52 1.32 10.70
N TRP A 131 -6.63 1.78 10.11
CA TRP A 131 -7.95 1.66 10.72
C TRP A 131 -8.36 0.19 10.93
N ILE A 132 -8.19 -0.65 9.91
CA ILE A 132 -8.51 -2.09 9.99
C ILE A 132 -7.65 -2.78 11.04
N GLU A 133 -6.34 -2.55 11.02
CA GLU A 133 -5.39 -3.12 11.96
C GLU A 133 -5.67 -2.70 13.40
N TRP A 134 -5.94 -1.42 13.63
CA TRP A 134 -6.32 -0.93 14.95
C TRP A 134 -7.57 -1.63 15.49
N ARG A 135 -8.58 -1.79 14.64
CA ARG A 135 -9.84 -2.46 15.00
C ARG A 135 -9.62 -3.93 15.32
N LEU A 136 -8.79 -4.63 14.55
CA LEU A 136 -8.56 -6.07 14.71
C LEU A 136 -7.61 -6.38 15.88
N LEU A 137 -6.57 -5.58 16.09
CA LEU A 137 -5.53 -5.87 17.08
C LEU A 137 -5.80 -5.23 18.45
N PHE A 138 -6.34 -4.01 18.50
CA PHE A 138 -6.37 -3.22 19.73
C PHE A 138 -7.76 -2.95 20.29
N ARG A 139 -8.82 -3.01 19.48
CA ARG A 139 -10.18 -2.91 20.00
C ARG A 139 -10.60 -4.28 20.58
N PRO A 140 -11.07 -4.37 21.84
CA PRO A 140 -11.72 -5.58 22.30
C PRO A 140 -12.97 -5.77 21.42
N VAL A 141 -13.05 -6.92 20.75
CA VAL A 141 -14.31 -7.37 20.15
C VAL A 141 -15.22 -7.59 21.36
N THR A 142 -16.10 -6.63 21.63
CA THR A 142 -17.20 -6.83 22.57
C THR A 142 -18.08 -7.90 21.95
N THR A 143 -17.84 -9.14 22.35
CA THR A 143 -18.80 -10.23 22.19
C THR A 143 -20.00 -9.86 23.05
N VAL A 144 -21.04 -9.34 22.39
CA VAL A 144 -22.41 -9.36 22.92
C VAL A 144 -22.94 -10.77 22.73
#